data_AF-A0A931I4U9-F1
#
_entry.id   AF-A0A931I4U9-F1
#
_cell.length_a   1.000
_cell.length_b   1.000
_cell.length_c   1.000
_cell.angle_alpha   90.00
_cell.angle_beta   90.00
_cell.angle_gamma   90.00
#
_symmetry.space_group_name_H-M   'P 1'
#
loop_
_entity.id
_entity.type
_entity.pdbx_description
1 polymer ?
#
loop_
_entity_poly.entity_id
_entity_poly.type
_entity_poly.pdbx_seq_one_letter_code
_entity_poly.pdbx_strand_id
1 'polypeptide(L)'
;MSTNPSGAIAHLGHVEMLTDKFEESLDFFVRVYGLKLSGRDETSAYLRAWDDYEFCSLKLTRAATTGVGHIAYRAASPEALAERVALIKASGYKLHGWHDGDLSHGAAFRFEDPFGHVFEIYYDTVWYEPADDSDRAALKNTASAFTGAAPRRLDHLNLLSADVTEFRRFMETCLGSRVTECIQLDNGRLGGCWFTVNNKTYDLACTEEHGGGNGRLHHVTYATDQREDILRAADIFLQNGVHIETGPHKHAIQGTFFLYVWEPAGNRVELANAGARLILAPDWRPIVWTEKDRKKGQAWGLKTIDTFHSHGTPPVAGKEHGR
;
A
#
# COMPACT_ATOMS: atom_id res chain seq x y z
N MET A 1 -26.31 -9.13 -0.79
CA MET A 1 -25.28 -8.72 -1.78
C MET A 1 -24.23 -9.80 -1.78
N SER A 2 -23.84 -10.29 -2.97
CA SER A 2 -22.89 -11.40 -3.09
C SER A 2 -21.58 -11.06 -2.38
N THR A 3 -21.23 -11.81 -1.34
CA THR A 3 -19.95 -11.70 -0.61
C THR A 3 -18.82 -12.46 -1.31
N ASN A 4 -19.12 -13.07 -2.46
CA ASN A 4 -18.11 -13.86 -3.17
C ASN A 4 -17.02 -12.96 -3.73
N PRO A 5 -15.74 -13.33 -3.56
CA PRO A 5 -14.64 -12.61 -4.17
C PRO A 5 -14.88 -12.57 -5.68
N SER A 6 -14.66 -11.41 -6.31
CA SER A 6 -14.76 -11.32 -7.75
C SER A 6 -13.83 -12.29 -8.47
N GLY A 7 -12.75 -12.75 -7.83
CA GLY A 7 -11.70 -13.57 -8.44
C GLY A 7 -10.96 -12.88 -9.60
N ALA A 8 -11.43 -11.71 -10.04
CA ALA A 8 -10.97 -11.02 -11.22
C ALA A 8 -9.69 -10.21 -10.97
N ILE A 9 -9.48 -9.78 -9.73
CA ILE A 9 -8.26 -9.11 -9.29
C ILE A 9 -7.47 -10.09 -8.41
N ALA A 10 -6.20 -10.30 -8.76
CA ALA A 10 -5.32 -11.23 -8.08
C ALA A 10 -4.72 -10.61 -6.81
N HIS A 11 -4.10 -9.44 -6.90
CA HIS A 11 -3.47 -8.75 -5.78
C HIS A 11 -3.15 -7.28 -6.12
N LEU A 12 -2.78 -6.51 -5.10
CA LEU A 12 -2.05 -5.25 -5.27
C LEU A 12 -0.70 -5.55 -5.93
N GLY A 13 -0.43 -4.95 -7.09
CA GLY A 13 0.79 -5.14 -7.87
C GLY A 13 1.90 -4.21 -7.41
N HIS A 14 1.70 -2.92 -7.66
CA HIS A 14 2.65 -1.87 -7.27
C HIS A 14 1.95 -0.57 -6.84
N VAL A 15 2.73 0.28 -6.18
CA VAL A 15 2.35 1.67 -5.87
C VAL A 15 3.38 2.61 -6.48
N GLU A 16 2.94 3.64 -7.18
CA GLU A 16 3.81 4.76 -7.55
C GLU A 16 3.83 5.78 -6.42
N MET A 17 5.02 6.07 -5.90
CA MET A 17 5.26 7.08 -4.90
C MET A 17 5.99 8.27 -5.52
N LEU A 18 5.43 9.46 -5.32
CA LEU A 18 6.01 10.72 -5.75
C LEU A 18 6.98 11.25 -4.69
N THR A 19 8.10 11.79 -5.15
CA THR A 19 9.11 12.41 -4.28
C THR A 19 9.69 13.67 -4.91
N ASP A 20 9.82 14.72 -4.10
CA ASP A 20 10.55 15.95 -4.43
C ASP A 20 12.03 15.89 -4.03
N LYS A 21 12.47 14.77 -3.41
CA LYS A 21 13.85 14.49 -3.03
C LYS A 21 14.33 13.14 -3.55
N PHE A 22 14.20 12.96 -4.87
CA PHE A 22 14.38 11.66 -5.53
C PHE A 22 15.64 10.88 -5.12
N GLU A 23 16.82 11.50 -5.12
CA GLU A 23 18.06 10.78 -4.81
C GLU A 23 18.14 10.37 -3.33
N GLU A 24 17.64 11.20 -2.41
CA GLU A 24 17.57 10.88 -0.98
C GLU A 24 16.57 9.75 -0.72
N SER A 25 15.38 9.83 -1.33
CA SER A 25 14.37 8.77 -1.22
C SER A 25 14.87 7.46 -1.82
N LEU A 26 15.57 7.49 -2.96
CA LEU A 26 16.12 6.28 -3.59
C LEU A 26 17.20 5.63 -2.72
N ASP A 27 18.13 6.42 -2.17
CA ASP A 27 19.13 5.92 -1.22
C ASP A 27 18.47 5.31 0.01
N PHE A 28 17.46 5.98 0.58
CA PHE A 28 16.69 5.44 1.70
C PHE A 28 16.07 4.08 1.35
N PHE A 29 15.33 3.97 0.24
CA PHE A 29 14.62 2.74 -0.09
C PHE A 29 15.56 1.57 -0.35
N VAL A 30 16.71 1.82 -0.99
CA VAL A 30 17.66 0.76 -1.34
C VAL A 30 18.56 0.39 -0.15
N ARG A 31 19.25 1.39 0.41
CA ARG A 31 20.32 1.15 1.40
C ARG A 31 19.78 0.94 2.81
N VAL A 32 18.72 1.66 3.18
CA VAL A 32 18.22 1.72 4.56
C VAL A 32 16.98 0.84 4.75
N TYR A 33 16.00 0.97 3.86
CA TYR A 33 14.76 0.20 3.91
C TYR A 33 14.91 -1.22 3.34
N GLY A 34 15.85 -1.43 2.41
CA GLY A 34 16.23 -2.74 1.91
C GLY A 34 15.44 -3.24 0.69
N LEU A 35 14.79 -2.34 -0.07
CA LEU A 35 14.28 -2.67 -1.40
C LEU A 35 15.43 -2.80 -2.41
N LYS A 36 15.13 -3.42 -3.53
CA LYS A 36 16.08 -3.72 -4.59
C LYS A 36 15.71 -2.95 -5.85
N LEU A 37 16.71 -2.36 -6.49
CA LEU A 37 16.52 -1.69 -7.78
C LEU A 37 16.43 -2.73 -8.89
N SER A 38 15.35 -2.70 -9.66
CA SER A 38 15.17 -3.51 -10.87
C SER A 38 15.63 -2.75 -12.10
N GLY A 39 15.35 -1.44 -12.16
CA GLY A 39 15.75 -0.58 -13.25
C GLY A 39 15.39 0.89 -13.00
N ARG A 40 15.77 1.74 -13.94
CA ARG A 40 15.48 3.18 -13.94
C ARG A 40 15.16 3.64 -15.35
N ASP A 41 14.29 4.63 -15.45
CA ASP A 41 14.15 5.46 -16.64
C ASP A 41 14.64 6.90 -16.33
N GLU A 42 14.28 7.87 -17.18
CA GLU A 42 14.67 9.27 -17.02
C GLU A 42 14.11 9.94 -15.75
N THR A 43 12.97 9.46 -15.24
CA THR A 43 12.20 10.10 -14.17
C THR A 43 11.94 9.22 -12.95
N SER A 44 12.06 7.91 -13.09
CA SER A 44 11.59 6.92 -12.12
C SER A 44 12.60 5.83 -11.84
N ALA A 45 12.58 5.32 -10.61
CA ALA A 45 13.25 4.09 -10.19
C ALA A 45 12.20 3.02 -9.90
N TYR A 46 12.45 1.82 -10.39
CA TYR A 46 11.58 0.65 -10.24
C TYR A 46 12.16 -0.26 -9.17
N LEU A 47 11.48 -0.33 -8.03
CA LEU A 47 11.95 -1.01 -6.83
C LEU A 47 11.07 -2.22 -6.53
N ARG A 48 11.66 -3.25 -5.93
CA ARG A 48 10.97 -4.47 -5.51
C ARG A 48 11.52 -4.94 -4.15
N ALA A 49 10.72 -5.68 -3.40
CA ALA A 49 11.22 -6.48 -2.29
C ALA A 49 11.92 -7.75 -2.80
N TRP A 50 12.60 -8.50 -1.93
CA TRP A 50 13.44 -9.61 -2.42
C TRP A 50 12.66 -10.81 -3.00
N ASP A 51 11.40 -10.99 -2.62
CA ASP A 51 10.52 -12.08 -3.08
C ASP A 51 9.38 -11.58 -3.98
N ASP A 52 9.35 -10.28 -4.30
CA ASP A 52 8.46 -9.76 -5.33
C ASP A 52 8.93 -10.31 -6.68
N TYR A 53 8.04 -11.01 -7.39
CA TYR A 53 8.34 -11.66 -8.66
C TYR A 53 8.20 -10.71 -9.86
N GLU A 54 7.49 -9.60 -9.69
CA GLU A 54 7.35 -8.57 -10.72
C GLU A 54 8.54 -7.62 -10.71
N PHE A 55 8.80 -6.99 -11.86
CA PHE A 55 9.89 -6.05 -12.02
C PHE A 55 9.77 -4.85 -11.07
N CYS A 56 8.57 -4.51 -10.61
CA CYS A 56 8.33 -3.39 -9.72
C CYS A 56 7.19 -3.67 -8.76
N SER A 57 7.36 -3.30 -7.49
CA SER A 57 6.28 -3.18 -6.50
C SER A 57 6.21 -1.77 -5.89
N LEU A 58 7.28 -0.96 -6.00
CA LEU A 58 7.29 0.47 -5.72
C LEU A 58 7.96 1.22 -6.88
N LYS A 59 7.19 2.04 -7.59
CA LYS A 59 7.73 2.97 -8.57
C LYS A 59 7.98 4.31 -7.87
N LEU A 60 9.24 4.67 -7.66
CA LEU A 60 9.61 5.96 -7.09
C LEU A 60 9.78 6.96 -8.24
N THR A 61 8.97 8.02 -8.28
CA THR A 61 8.95 8.98 -9.40
C THR A 61 9.29 10.39 -8.93
N ARG A 62 10.19 11.06 -9.68
CA ARG A 62 10.55 12.46 -9.44
C ARG A 62 9.35 13.35 -9.70
N ALA A 63 9.00 14.19 -8.73
CA ALA A 63 7.88 15.11 -8.81
C ALA A 63 8.18 16.42 -8.07
N ALA A 64 7.31 17.42 -8.21
CA ALA A 64 7.40 18.67 -7.45
C ALA A 64 6.78 18.57 -6.04
N THR A 65 6.20 17.42 -5.69
CA THR A 65 5.53 17.15 -4.41
C THR A 65 5.68 15.66 -4.06
N THR A 66 5.31 15.30 -2.85
CA THR A 66 5.19 13.92 -2.39
C THR A 66 3.76 13.39 -2.53
N GLY A 67 3.57 12.08 -2.33
CA GLY A 67 2.25 11.43 -2.34
C GLY A 67 2.21 10.18 -3.19
N VAL A 68 1.01 9.74 -3.52
CA VAL A 68 0.77 8.61 -4.43
C VAL A 68 0.55 9.12 -5.86
N GLY A 69 1.25 8.54 -6.82
CA GLY A 69 1.01 8.76 -8.25
C GLY A 69 -0.16 7.91 -8.73
N HIS A 70 -0.05 6.60 -8.54
CA HIS A 70 -1.14 5.65 -8.80
C HIS A 70 -1.00 4.36 -7.96
N ILE A 71 -2.10 3.62 -7.86
CA ILE A 71 -2.21 2.32 -7.19
C ILE A 71 -2.58 1.27 -8.24
N ALA A 72 -1.72 0.28 -8.44
CA ALA A 72 -1.93 -0.72 -9.48
C ALA A 72 -2.34 -2.08 -8.92
N TYR A 73 -3.38 -2.66 -9.51
CA TYR A 73 -3.84 -4.01 -9.21
C TYR A 73 -3.66 -4.92 -10.40
N ARG A 74 -3.17 -6.14 -10.15
CA ARG A 74 -3.05 -7.14 -11.21
C ARG A 74 -4.34 -7.93 -11.34
N ALA A 75 -4.88 -8.03 -12.55
CA ALA A 75 -6.01 -8.89 -12.87
C ALA A 75 -5.59 -10.38 -12.88
N ALA A 76 -6.53 -11.28 -12.65
CA ALA A 76 -6.27 -12.72 -12.62
C ALA A 76 -6.08 -13.34 -14.02
N SER A 77 -6.67 -12.71 -15.04
CA SER A 77 -6.54 -13.11 -16.45
C SER A 77 -6.80 -11.91 -17.38
N PRO A 78 -6.46 -12.00 -18.67
CA PRO A 78 -6.84 -10.97 -19.66
C PRO A 78 -8.36 -10.78 -19.74
N GLU A 79 -9.14 -11.85 -19.62
CA GLU A 79 -10.60 -11.80 -19.62
C GLU A 79 -11.13 -11.09 -18.38
N ALA A 80 -10.58 -11.42 -17.21
CA ALA A 80 -10.91 -10.75 -15.95
C ALA A 80 -10.59 -9.25 -16.00
N LEU A 81 -9.47 -8.87 -16.63
CA LEU A 81 -9.12 -7.46 -16.89
C LEU A 81 -10.21 -6.79 -17.75
N ALA A 82 -10.57 -7.40 -18.89
CA ALA A 82 -11.56 -6.85 -19.80
C ALA A 82 -12.95 -6.68 -19.14
N GLU A 83 -13.41 -7.70 -18.39
CA GLU A 83 -14.67 -7.67 -17.64
C GLU A 83 -14.67 -6.58 -16.58
N ARG A 84 -13.59 -6.49 -15.80
CA ARG A 84 -13.45 -5.51 -14.73
C ARG A 84 -13.41 -4.09 -15.27
N VAL A 85 -12.70 -3.86 -16.38
CA VAL A 85 -12.68 -2.56 -17.08
C VAL A 85 -14.09 -2.20 -17.59
N ALA A 86 -14.87 -3.14 -18.09
CA ALA A 86 -16.26 -2.89 -18.49
C ALA A 86 -17.13 -2.42 -17.32
N LEU A 87 -17.00 -3.06 -16.15
CA LEU A 87 -17.69 -2.64 -14.92
C LEU A 87 -17.25 -1.25 -14.46
N ILE A 88 -15.96 -0.94 -14.50
CA ILE A 88 -15.43 0.38 -14.15
C ILE A 88 -15.98 1.45 -15.10
N LYS A 89 -16.02 1.19 -16.41
CA LYS A 89 -16.60 2.13 -17.38
C LYS A 89 -18.08 2.42 -17.12
N ALA A 90 -18.82 1.45 -16.57
CA ALA A 90 -20.23 1.59 -16.21
C ALA A 90 -20.47 2.17 -14.79
N SER A 91 -19.40 2.37 -13.99
CA SER A 91 -19.52 2.69 -12.56
C SER A 91 -19.93 4.14 -12.26
N GLY A 92 -19.69 5.05 -13.19
CA GLY A 92 -19.89 6.50 -13.01
C GLY A 92 -18.71 7.22 -12.34
N TYR A 93 -17.64 6.52 -11.94
CA TYR A 93 -16.41 7.16 -11.45
C TYR A 93 -15.57 7.71 -12.61
N LYS A 94 -14.62 8.59 -12.28
CA LYS A 94 -13.78 9.27 -13.26
C LYS A 94 -12.86 8.26 -13.96
N LEU A 95 -12.81 8.34 -15.28
CA LEU A 95 -12.01 7.47 -16.15
C LEU A 95 -10.86 8.27 -16.76
N HIS A 96 -9.67 7.70 -16.76
CA HIS A 96 -8.51 8.24 -17.49
C HIS A 96 -8.26 7.48 -18.80
N GLY A 97 -8.56 6.18 -18.83
CA GLY A 97 -8.47 5.36 -20.04
C GLY A 97 -7.26 4.42 -20.05
N TRP A 98 -7.00 3.82 -21.21
CA TRP A 98 -5.86 2.92 -21.42
C TRP A 98 -4.56 3.69 -21.64
N HIS A 99 -3.46 3.15 -21.17
CA HIS A 99 -2.09 3.52 -21.55
C HIS A 99 -1.25 2.26 -21.78
N ASP A 100 -0.11 2.42 -22.44
CA ASP A 100 0.73 1.30 -22.91
C ASP A 100 1.56 0.63 -21.81
N GLY A 101 1.48 1.12 -20.56
CA GLY A 101 2.33 0.68 -19.45
C GLY A 101 3.69 1.38 -19.40
N ASP A 102 4.69 0.72 -18.84
CA ASP A 102 6.07 1.20 -18.74
C ASP A 102 7.07 0.02 -18.56
N LEU A 103 8.25 0.26 -17.98
CA LEU A 103 9.24 -0.80 -17.74
C LEU A 103 8.74 -1.94 -16.84
N SER A 104 7.68 -1.73 -16.05
CA SER A 104 7.20 -2.70 -15.07
C SER A 104 6.09 -3.62 -15.57
N HIS A 105 5.19 -3.11 -16.42
CA HIS A 105 4.03 -3.85 -16.91
C HIS A 105 3.55 -3.30 -18.27
N GLY A 106 2.74 -4.10 -18.97
CA GLY A 106 2.12 -3.72 -20.24
C GLY A 106 0.89 -2.84 -20.07
N ALA A 107 -0.01 -2.89 -21.05
CA ALA A 107 -1.17 -2.01 -21.09
C ALA A 107 -2.05 -2.10 -19.82
N ALA A 108 -2.45 -0.94 -19.32
CA ALA A 108 -3.25 -0.82 -18.10
C ALA A 108 -4.36 0.23 -18.25
N PHE A 109 -5.45 0.06 -17.50
CA PHE A 109 -6.60 0.97 -17.53
C PHE A 109 -6.69 1.80 -16.26
N ARG A 110 -6.60 3.13 -16.41
CA ARG A 110 -6.63 4.10 -15.30
C ARG A 110 -8.01 4.70 -15.05
N PHE A 111 -8.31 4.88 -13.77
CA PHE A 111 -9.53 5.48 -13.23
C PHE A 111 -9.21 6.14 -11.89
N GLU A 112 -10.14 6.92 -11.35
CA GLU A 112 -9.89 7.74 -10.16
C GLU A 112 -11.08 7.69 -9.22
N ASP A 113 -10.77 7.62 -7.92
CA ASP A 113 -11.78 7.70 -6.88
C ASP A 113 -12.28 9.16 -6.71
N PRO A 114 -13.36 9.39 -5.94
CA PRO A 114 -13.85 10.75 -5.70
C PRO A 114 -12.90 11.67 -4.92
N PHE A 115 -11.80 11.13 -4.38
CA PHE A 115 -10.85 11.83 -3.51
C PHE A 115 -9.49 12.02 -4.19
N GLY A 116 -9.39 11.83 -5.51
CA GLY A 116 -8.19 12.14 -6.29
C GLY A 116 -7.10 11.05 -6.31
N HIS A 117 -7.37 9.84 -5.80
CA HIS A 117 -6.45 8.71 -5.92
C HIS A 117 -6.64 8.02 -7.26
N VAL A 118 -5.55 7.90 -8.03
CA VAL A 118 -5.57 7.20 -9.32
C VAL A 118 -5.29 5.72 -9.10
N PHE A 119 -6.16 4.89 -9.65
CA PHE A 119 -6.01 3.43 -9.69
C PHE A 119 -5.78 2.96 -11.11
N GLU A 120 -5.10 1.84 -11.27
CA GLU A 120 -5.00 1.13 -12.53
C GLU A 120 -5.12 -0.39 -12.37
N ILE A 121 -5.56 -1.05 -13.45
CA ILE A 121 -5.57 -2.51 -13.53
C ILE A 121 -4.82 -2.94 -14.79
N TYR A 122 -3.92 -3.90 -14.62
CA TYR A 122 -3.12 -4.51 -15.68
C TYR A 122 -3.16 -6.04 -15.57
N TYR A 123 -2.67 -6.74 -16.59
CA TYR A 123 -2.47 -8.19 -16.54
C TYR A 123 -1.05 -8.58 -16.96
N ASP A 124 -0.63 -8.08 -18.13
CA ASP A 124 0.70 -8.30 -18.67
C ASP A 124 1.74 -7.61 -17.80
N THR A 125 2.65 -8.38 -17.24
CA THR A 125 3.69 -7.91 -16.31
C THR A 125 5.07 -8.25 -16.84
N VAL A 126 6.07 -7.48 -16.43
CA VAL A 126 7.46 -7.86 -16.61
C VAL A 126 7.89 -8.65 -15.38
N TRP A 127 8.28 -9.91 -15.58
CA TRP A 127 8.84 -10.73 -14.52
C TRP A 127 10.25 -10.27 -14.20
N TYR A 128 10.58 -10.22 -12.92
CA TYR A 128 11.96 -9.95 -12.51
C TYR A 128 12.87 -11.11 -12.89
N GLU A 129 13.99 -10.80 -13.53
CA GLU A 129 15.07 -11.74 -13.78
C GLU A 129 16.37 -11.21 -13.18
N PRO A 130 17.09 -11.99 -12.36
CA PRO A 130 18.39 -11.58 -11.82
C PRO A 130 19.37 -11.19 -12.91
N ALA A 131 19.89 -9.95 -12.86
CA ALA A 131 20.84 -9.43 -13.83
C ALA A 131 22.20 -10.16 -13.81
N ASP A 132 22.59 -10.67 -12.65
CA ASP A 132 23.81 -11.46 -12.45
C ASP A 132 23.65 -12.48 -11.30
N ASP A 133 24.68 -13.31 -11.10
CA ASP A 133 24.66 -14.38 -10.10
C ASP A 133 24.68 -13.89 -8.65
N SER A 134 25.06 -12.63 -8.38
CA SER A 134 25.03 -12.07 -7.03
C SER A 134 23.60 -11.85 -6.52
N ASP A 135 22.65 -11.67 -7.46
CA ASP A 135 21.24 -11.50 -7.14
C ASP A 135 20.40 -12.78 -7.29
N ARG A 136 21.01 -13.86 -7.79
CA ARG A 136 20.34 -15.13 -7.98
C ARG A 136 20.07 -15.80 -6.63
N ALA A 137 18.80 -16.10 -6.37
CA ALA A 137 18.43 -16.87 -5.18
C ALA A 137 18.98 -18.30 -5.24
N ALA A 138 19.41 -18.81 -4.08
CA ALA A 138 19.81 -20.22 -3.95
C ALA A 138 18.60 -21.18 -4.09
N LEU A 139 17.42 -20.73 -3.67
CA LEU A 139 16.17 -21.48 -3.78
C LEU A 139 15.42 -21.06 -5.05
N LYS A 140 14.91 -22.03 -5.80
CA LYS A 140 14.22 -21.80 -7.09
C LYS A 140 12.88 -21.07 -6.96
N ASN A 141 12.29 -21.06 -5.76
CA ASN A 141 10.99 -20.47 -5.44
C ASN A 141 11.13 -19.14 -4.70
N THR A 142 12.28 -18.49 -4.83
CA THR A 142 12.57 -17.16 -4.30
C THR A 142 13.00 -16.26 -5.44
N ALA A 143 12.46 -15.04 -5.52
CA ALA A 143 12.69 -14.18 -6.68
C ALA A 143 14.14 -13.66 -6.77
N SER A 144 14.80 -13.35 -5.65
CA SER A 144 16.18 -12.87 -5.61
C SER A 144 16.91 -13.21 -4.31
N ALA A 145 18.24 -13.12 -4.31
CA ALA A 145 19.05 -13.22 -3.09
C ALA A 145 18.71 -12.09 -2.10
N PHE A 146 18.92 -12.28 -0.81
CA PHE A 146 18.66 -11.25 0.19
C PHE A 146 19.58 -11.39 1.41
N THR A 147 19.75 -10.30 2.15
CA THR A 147 20.53 -10.27 3.39
C THR A 147 19.91 -9.27 4.37
N GLY A 148 20.23 -9.40 5.66
CA GLY A 148 19.77 -8.46 6.68
C GLY A 148 18.28 -8.62 7.05
N ALA A 149 17.63 -7.50 7.38
CA ALA A 149 16.20 -7.43 7.71
C ALA A 149 15.36 -6.95 6.50
N ALA A 150 15.64 -7.52 5.33
CA ALA A 150 15.07 -7.04 4.07
C ALA A 150 13.56 -7.31 3.99
N PRO A 151 12.75 -6.36 3.50
CA PRO A 151 11.35 -6.60 3.22
C PRO A 151 11.21 -7.69 2.15
N ARG A 152 10.25 -8.59 2.36
CA ARG A 152 9.98 -9.75 1.50
C ARG A 152 9.10 -9.43 0.31
N ARG A 153 8.02 -8.68 0.53
CA ARG A 153 7.02 -8.35 -0.50
C ARG A 153 6.26 -7.09 -0.14
N LEU A 154 5.68 -6.44 -1.14
CA LEU A 154 4.62 -5.45 -0.90
C LEU A 154 3.48 -6.11 -0.12
N ASP A 155 2.97 -5.41 0.90
CA ASP A 155 1.87 -5.90 1.72
C ASP A 155 0.60 -5.11 1.48
N HIS A 156 0.60 -3.81 1.72
CA HIS A 156 -0.60 -3.01 1.52
C HIS A 156 -0.24 -1.54 1.41
N LEU A 157 -1.28 -0.72 1.25
CA LEU A 157 -1.19 0.73 1.45
C LEU A 157 -2.39 1.22 2.25
N ASN A 158 -2.29 2.42 2.80
CA ASN A 158 -3.42 3.13 3.40
C ASN A 158 -3.58 4.50 2.73
N LEU A 159 -4.82 4.85 2.43
CA LEU A 159 -5.23 6.13 1.83
C LEU A 159 -6.11 6.93 2.78
N LEU A 160 -6.07 8.24 2.65
CA LEU A 160 -6.89 9.16 3.44
C LEU A 160 -8.05 9.69 2.59
N SER A 161 -9.27 9.58 3.11
CA SER A 161 -10.48 10.03 2.40
C SER A 161 -11.37 10.90 3.29
N ALA A 162 -12.00 11.90 2.66
CA ALA A 162 -13.02 12.73 3.31
C ALA A 162 -14.34 11.97 3.56
N ASP A 163 -14.61 10.87 2.83
CA ASP A 163 -15.76 10.00 3.04
C ASP A 163 -15.41 8.52 2.75
N VAL A 164 -15.12 7.79 3.83
CA VAL A 164 -14.78 6.36 3.78
C VAL A 164 -15.94 5.50 3.26
N THR A 165 -17.19 5.95 3.40
CA THR A 165 -18.37 5.20 2.91
C THR A 165 -18.40 5.19 1.39
N GLU A 166 -18.17 6.34 0.76
CA GLU A 166 -18.10 6.43 -0.69
C GLU A 166 -16.82 5.75 -1.23
N PHE A 167 -15.69 5.88 -0.52
CA PHE A 167 -14.48 5.13 -0.88
C PHE A 167 -14.72 3.61 -0.85
N ARG A 168 -15.45 3.12 0.14
CA ARG A 168 -15.85 1.70 0.20
C ARG A 168 -16.69 1.31 -1.01
N ARG A 169 -17.67 2.12 -1.39
CA ARG A 169 -18.49 1.88 -2.59
C ARG A 169 -17.61 1.84 -3.86
N PHE A 170 -16.62 2.72 -3.98
CA PHE A 170 -15.65 2.72 -5.06
C PHE A 170 -14.88 1.39 -5.12
N MET A 171 -14.30 0.96 -4.00
CA MET A 171 -13.52 -0.27 -3.93
C MET A 171 -14.37 -1.53 -4.21
N GLU A 172 -15.61 -1.59 -3.72
CA GLU A 172 -16.53 -2.71 -3.99
C GLU A 172 -16.97 -2.72 -5.46
N THR A 173 -17.27 -1.55 -6.05
CA THR A 173 -17.73 -1.44 -7.44
C THR A 173 -16.60 -1.67 -8.44
N CYS A 174 -15.50 -0.94 -8.29
CA CYS A 174 -14.42 -0.89 -9.26
C CYS A 174 -13.47 -2.06 -9.16
N LEU A 175 -13.19 -2.59 -7.97
CA LEU A 175 -12.26 -3.72 -7.80
C LEU A 175 -12.95 -5.03 -7.41
N GLY A 176 -14.24 -5.00 -7.05
CA GLY A 176 -14.90 -6.19 -6.51
C GLY A 176 -14.29 -6.62 -5.17
N SER A 177 -13.70 -5.67 -4.44
CA SER A 177 -13.04 -5.94 -3.16
C SER A 177 -14.05 -6.29 -2.07
N ARG A 178 -13.54 -6.93 -1.01
CA ARG A 178 -14.29 -7.28 0.20
C ARG A 178 -13.76 -6.46 1.37
N VAL A 179 -14.66 -6.02 2.25
CA VAL A 179 -14.26 -5.42 3.53
C VAL A 179 -14.06 -6.54 4.57
N THR A 180 -12.88 -6.62 5.16
CA THR A 180 -12.57 -7.64 6.19
C THR A 180 -12.80 -7.12 7.59
N GLU A 181 -12.48 -5.85 7.82
CA GLU A 181 -12.72 -5.13 9.07
C GLU A 181 -13.07 -3.66 8.76
N CYS A 182 -13.87 -3.02 9.62
CA CYS A 182 -14.18 -1.59 9.52
C CYS A 182 -14.36 -0.95 10.90
N ILE A 183 -14.29 0.39 10.94
CA ILE A 183 -14.62 1.19 12.11
C ILE A 183 -15.99 1.83 11.88
N GLN A 184 -16.95 1.51 12.75
CA GLN A 184 -18.28 2.13 12.77
C GLN A 184 -18.34 3.14 13.92
N LEU A 185 -18.52 4.41 13.58
CA LEU A 185 -18.65 5.50 14.56
C LEU A 185 -20.09 5.65 15.04
N ASP A 186 -20.27 6.22 16.22
CA ASP A 186 -21.58 6.38 16.87
C ASP A 186 -22.50 7.34 16.10
N ASN A 187 -21.92 8.24 15.30
CA ASN A 187 -22.63 9.15 14.39
C ASN A 187 -23.07 8.49 13.06
N GLY A 188 -22.85 7.19 12.89
CA GLY A 188 -23.23 6.44 11.69
C GLY A 188 -22.19 6.44 10.57
N ARG A 189 -21.14 7.27 10.64
CA ARG A 189 -20.07 7.30 9.62
C ARG A 189 -19.11 6.13 9.79
N LEU A 190 -18.44 5.76 8.70
CA LEU A 190 -17.30 4.85 8.74
C LEU A 190 -16.01 5.65 9.02
N GLY A 191 -15.28 5.26 10.07
CA GLY A 191 -13.99 5.87 10.42
C GLY A 191 -12.79 5.26 9.68
N GLY A 192 -12.98 4.08 9.11
CA GLY A 192 -11.97 3.35 8.34
C GLY A 192 -12.46 2.00 7.85
N CYS A 193 -11.91 1.54 6.74
CA CYS A 193 -12.20 0.24 6.12
C CYS A 193 -10.92 -0.43 5.63
N TRP A 194 -10.88 -1.75 5.76
CA TRP A 194 -9.80 -2.60 5.25
C TRP A 194 -10.34 -3.53 4.17
N PHE A 195 -9.73 -3.45 2.99
CA PHE A 195 -10.18 -4.08 1.77
C PHE A 195 -9.22 -5.17 1.33
N THR A 196 -9.76 -6.28 0.85
CA THR A 196 -9.00 -7.38 0.26
C THR A 196 -9.59 -7.79 -1.08
N VAL A 197 -8.73 -8.17 -2.02
CA VAL A 197 -9.12 -8.79 -3.30
C VAL A 197 -8.75 -10.27 -3.36
N ASN A 198 -8.00 -10.76 -2.35
CA ASN A 198 -7.55 -12.14 -2.24
C ASN A 198 -7.73 -12.67 -0.81
N ASN A 199 -6.98 -13.72 -0.43
CA ASN A 199 -7.10 -14.36 0.88
C ASN A 199 -6.31 -13.66 2.00
N LYS A 200 -5.55 -12.61 1.71
CA LYS A 200 -4.98 -11.75 2.74
C LYS A 200 -6.12 -11.05 3.48
N THR A 201 -5.83 -10.68 4.72
CA THR A 201 -6.71 -9.83 5.51
C THR A 201 -6.97 -8.48 4.85
N TYR A 202 -6.01 -7.90 4.14
CA TYR A 202 -6.17 -6.67 3.39
C TYR A 202 -5.01 -6.46 2.42
N ASP A 203 -5.30 -5.72 1.36
CA ASP A 203 -4.32 -5.15 0.42
C ASP A 203 -4.37 -3.61 0.46
N LEU A 204 -5.47 -3.02 0.93
CA LEU A 204 -5.64 -1.58 1.06
C LEU A 204 -6.46 -1.25 2.31
N ALA A 205 -6.05 -0.21 3.02
CA ALA A 205 -6.86 0.46 4.03
C ALA A 205 -7.26 1.85 3.54
N CYS A 206 -8.43 2.32 3.98
CA CYS A 206 -8.83 3.71 3.84
C CYS A 206 -9.28 4.21 5.20
N THR A 207 -8.78 5.37 5.62
CA THR A 207 -9.12 6.00 6.90
C THR A 207 -9.52 7.46 6.70
N GLU A 208 -10.19 8.05 7.70
CA GLU A 208 -10.62 9.45 7.59
C GLU A 208 -9.43 10.41 7.44
N GLU A 209 -9.57 11.34 6.50
CA GLU A 209 -8.68 12.46 6.26
C GLU A 209 -9.01 13.62 7.21
N HIS A 210 -8.12 13.93 8.15
CA HIS A 210 -8.30 15.06 9.09
C HIS A 210 -7.39 16.26 8.77
N GLY A 211 -6.47 16.13 7.81
CA GLY A 211 -5.59 17.21 7.38
C GLY A 211 -6.25 18.23 6.44
N GLY A 212 -7.28 17.81 5.69
CA GLY A 212 -8.05 18.63 4.76
C GLY A 212 -7.45 18.72 3.34
N GLY A 213 -6.65 17.75 2.91
CA GLY A 213 -6.18 17.66 1.53
C GLY A 213 -6.94 16.65 0.68
N ASN A 214 -6.48 16.45 -0.57
CA ASN A 214 -7.05 15.51 -1.54
C ASN A 214 -5.95 14.59 -2.07
N GLY A 215 -6.29 13.36 -2.43
CA GLY A 215 -5.37 12.37 -3.03
C GLY A 215 -4.25 11.97 -2.09
N ARG A 216 -4.50 11.97 -0.77
CA ARG A 216 -3.44 11.82 0.23
C ARG A 216 -3.16 10.35 0.56
N LEU A 217 -1.91 9.97 0.37
CA LEU A 217 -1.31 8.74 0.85
C LEU A 217 -1.12 8.81 2.36
N HIS A 218 -1.64 7.82 3.09
CA HIS A 218 -1.30 7.62 4.49
C HIS A 218 0.02 6.86 4.62
N HIS A 219 0.19 5.72 3.96
CA HIS A 219 1.46 4.97 3.92
C HIS A 219 1.46 3.88 2.84
N VAL A 220 2.66 3.41 2.48
CA VAL A 220 2.89 2.13 1.76
C VAL A 220 3.61 1.17 2.70
N THR A 221 3.22 -0.10 2.66
CA THR A 221 3.66 -1.11 3.62
C THR A 221 4.30 -2.30 2.95
N TYR A 222 5.47 -2.70 3.46
CA TYR A 222 6.14 -3.93 3.05
C TYR A 222 6.21 -4.93 4.21
N ALA A 223 6.08 -6.21 3.88
CA ALA A 223 6.10 -7.29 4.87
C ALA A 223 7.50 -7.90 5.04
N THR A 224 7.96 -8.09 6.28
CA THR A 224 9.07 -8.97 6.66
C THR A 224 8.54 -10.34 7.09
N ASP A 225 9.43 -11.34 7.09
CA ASP A 225 9.08 -12.70 7.51
C ASP A 225 8.79 -12.78 9.01
N GLN A 226 9.58 -12.09 9.83
CA GLN A 226 9.50 -12.18 11.28
C GLN A 226 9.36 -10.80 11.94
N ARG A 227 8.92 -10.79 13.21
CA ARG A 227 8.83 -9.56 14.01
C ARG A 227 10.21 -9.04 14.41
N GLU A 228 11.15 -9.95 14.59
CA GLU A 228 12.55 -9.69 14.91
C GLU A 228 13.25 -8.88 13.80
N ASP A 229 12.83 -9.07 12.54
CA ASP A 229 13.33 -8.27 11.43
C ASP A 229 12.91 -6.80 11.57
N ILE A 230 11.70 -6.53 12.08
CA ILE A 230 11.25 -5.16 12.35
C ILE A 230 12.02 -4.54 13.51
N LEU A 231 12.32 -5.32 14.55
CA LEU A 231 13.16 -4.84 15.66
C LEU A 231 14.55 -4.47 15.15
N ARG A 232 15.15 -5.30 14.29
CA ARG A 232 16.44 -5.01 13.66
C ARG A 232 16.37 -3.80 12.72
N ALA A 233 15.28 -3.66 11.96
CA ALA A 233 15.06 -2.51 11.09
C ALA A 233 14.94 -1.20 11.89
N ALA A 234 14.33 -1.23 13.08
CA ALA A 234 14.29 -0.06 13.96
C ALA A 234 15.69 0.43 14.36
N ASP A 235 16.62 -0.49 14.67
CA ASP A 235 18.01 -0.13 14.95
C ASP A 235 18.72 0.43 13.71
N ILE A 236 18.48 -0.15 12.53
CA ILE A 236 19.02 0.35 11.25
C ILE A 236 18.50 1.77 10.96
N PHE A 237 17.20 2.00 11.15
CA PHE A 237 16.58 3.32 10.99
C PHE A 237 17.16 4.34 11.96
N LEU A 238 17.34 3.98 13.23
CA LEU A 238 17.99 4.83 14.23
C LEU A 238 19.43 5.19 13.84
N GLN A 239 20.23 4.20 13.42
CA GLN A 239 21.62 4.42 12.99
C GLN A 239 21.73 5.35 11.77
N ASN A 240 20.71 5.35 10.91
CA ASN A 240 20.65 6.17 9.71
C ASN A 240 19.88 7.50 9.91
N GLY A 241 19.48 7.83 11.13
CA GLY A 241 18.79 9.08 11.44
C GLY A 241 17.39 9.20 10.82
N VAL A 242 16.75 8.06 10.51
CA VAL A 242 15.38 8.01 9.99
C VAL A 242 14.40 8.41 11.10
N HIS A 243 13.43 9.25 10.76
CA HIS A 243 12.35 9.60 11.69
C HIS A 243 11.43 8.40 11.92
N ILE A 244 11.51 7.80 13.11
CA ILE A 244 10.57 6.77 13.57
C ILE A 244 9.37 7.46 14.19
N GLU A 245 8.23 7.34 13.52
CA GLU A 245 7.00 8.01 13.95
C GLU A 245 6.32 7.25 15.09
N THR A 246 6.24 5.92 15.00
CA THR A 246 5.72 5.06 16.06
C THR A 246 6.05 3.58 15.81
N GLY A 247 6.00 2.79 16.88
CA GLY A 247 6.32 1.35 16.87
C GLY A 247 7.78 1.08 17.25
N PRO A 248 8.24 -0.18 17.19
CA PRO A 248 7.47 -1.34 16.76
C PRO A 248 6.32 -1.71 17.72
N HIS A 249 5.14 -2.00 17.19
CA HIS A 249 3.97 -2.38 18.00
C HIS A 249 2.99 -3.27 17.22
N LYS A 250 1.90 -3.72 17.85
CA LYS A 250 0.82 -4.47 17.19
C LYS A 250 -0.47 -3.66 17.03
N HIS A 251 -1.06 -3.72 15.84
CA HIS A 251 -2.41 -3.21 15.58
C HIS A 251 -3.48 -4.12 16.21
N ALA A 252 -4.53 -3.51 16.75
CA ALA A 252 -5.71 -4.26 17.19
C ALA A 252 -6.52 -4.77 15.98
N ILE A 253 -6.77 -3.86 15.04
CA ILE A 253 -7.41 -4.13 13.75
C ILE A 253 -6.40 -4.86 12.87
N GLN A 254 -6.81 -5.92 12.18
CA GLN A 254 -5.96 -6.82 11.36
C GLN A 254 -4.88 -7.62 12.10
N GLY A 255 -4.36 -7.14 13.22
CA GLY A 255 -3.37 -7.86 14.03
C GLY A 255 -1.93 -7.78 13.53
N THR A 256 -1.63 -6.88 12.58
CA THR A 256 -0.29 -6.66 12.02
C THR A 256 0.68 -6.09 13.06
N PHE A 257 1.91 -6.59 13.10
CA PHE A 257 3.00 -5.99 13.88
C PHE A 257 3.74 -5.01 12.98
N PHE A 258 3.87 -3.75 13.39
CA PHE A 258 4.20 -2.63 12.51
C PHE A 258 5.28 -1.72 13.09
N LEU A 259 5.95 -1.00 12.21
CA LEU A 259 6.84 0.13 12.49
C LEU A 259 6.63 1.19 11.41
N TYR A 260 6.20 2.39 11.79
CA TYR A 260 6.03 3.51 10.87
C TYR A 260 7.23 4.44 10.93
N VAL A 261 7.75 4.78 9.77
CA VAL A 261 8.82 5.77 9.59
C VAL A 261 8.49 6.73 8.45
N TRP A 262 9.17 7.87 8.40
CA TRP A 262 9.10 8.77 7.26
C TRP A 262 10.35 8.64 6.42
N GLU A 263 10.17 8.42 5.12
CA GLU A 263 11.29 8.53 4.17
C GLU A 263 11.69 10.01 4.00
N PRO A 264 12.87 10.32 3.45
CA PRO A 264 13.44 11.67 3.44
C PRO A 264 12.56 12.81 2.90
N ALA A 265 11.63 12.53 1.97
CA ALA A 265 10.69 13.51 1.44
C ALA A 265 9.42 13.67 2.30
N GLY A 266 9.19 12.77 3.27
CA GLY A 266 8.09 12.84 4.23
C GLY A 266 6.92 11.91 3.93
N ASN A 267 6.99 11.08 2.89
CA ASN A 267 6.04 9.97 2.75
C ASN A 267 6.22 9.03 3.94
N ARG A 268 5.10 8.59 4.53
CA ARG A 268 5.16 7.56 5.56
C ARG A 268 5.25 6.19 4.89
N VAL A 269 6.13 5.35 5.41
CA VAL A 269 6.25 3.94 5.03
C VAL A 269 6.17 3.07 6.27
N GLU A 270 5.66 1.86 6.10
CA GLU A 270 5.51 0.89 7.17
C GLU A 270 6.29 -0.38 6.85
N LEU A 271 7.13 -0.79 7.80
CA LEU A 271 7.62 -2.15 7.81
C LEU A 271 6.76 -2.99 8.74
N ALA A 272 6.17 -4.05 8.19
CA ALA A 272 5.20 -4.87 8.88
C ALA A 272 5.63 -6.33 8.92
N ASN A 273 5.25 -7.05 9.97
CA ASN A 273 5.11 -8.49 9.91
C ASN A 273 3.61 -8.71 9.83
N ALA A 274 3.16 -9.16 8.66
CA ALA A 274 1.75 -9.21 8.31
C ALA A 274 0.94 -9.79 9.47
N GLY A 275 1.38 -10.93 10.05
CA GLY A 275 0.91 -11.51 11.31
C GLY A 275 -0.59 -11.82 11.35
N ALA A 276 -1.29 -11.48 10.27
CA ALA A 276 -2.70 -11.38 10.11
C ALA A 276 -3.19 -12.68 9.47
N ARG A 277 -4.39 -13.09 9.88
CA ARG A 277 -4.98 -14.36 9.44
C ARG A 277 -5.28 -14.34 7.94
N LEU A 278 -5.23 -15.50 7.30
CA LEU A 278 -5.82 -15.62 5.97
C LEU A 278 -7.34 -15.66 6.10
N ILE A 279 -8.02 -14.94 5.20
CA ILE A 279 -9.46 -14.97 5.03
C ILE A 279 -9.78 -16.13 4.09
N LEU A 280 -9.90 -17.32 4.68
CA LEU A 280 -10.20 -18.56 3.95
C LEU A 280 -11.72 -18.78 3.79
N ALA A 281 -12.53 -18.21 4.69
CA ALA A 281 -13.97 -18.34 4.61
C ALA A 281 -14.52 -17.51 3.43
N PRO A 282 -15.27 -18.11 2.50
CA PRO A 282 -15.83 -17.39 1.36
C PRO A 282 -16.96 -16.42 1.76
N ASP A 283 -17.58 -16.66 2.92
CA ASP A 283 -18.66 -15.88 3.51
C ASP A 283 -18.20 -15.04 4.72
N TRP A 284 -16.90 -14.70 4.77
CA TRP A 284 -16.32 -13.89 5.83
C TRP A 284 -17.15 -12.62 6.08
N ARG A 285 -17.60 -12.44 7.32
CA ARG A 285 -18.35 -11.25 7.74
C ARG A 285 -17.37 -10.19 8.25
N PRO A 286 -17.50 -8.92 7.83
CA PRO A 286 -16.63 -7.86 8.33
C PRO A 286 -16.64 -7.78 9.86
N ILE A 287 -15.47 -7.71 10.48
CA ILE A 287 -15.37 -7.38 11.90
C ILE A 287 -15.59 -5.87 12.06
N VAL A 288 -16.55 -5.49 12.90
CA VAL A 288 -16.89 -4.09 13.14
C VAL A 288 -16.28 -3.64 14.46
N TRP A 289 -15.39 -2.67 14.39
CA TRP A 289 -14.81 -1.99 15.55
C TRP A 289 -15.63 -0.75 15.87
N THR A 290 -16.15 -0.66 17.10
CA THR A 290 -16.95 0.49 17.53
C THR A 290 -16.07 1.69 17.88
N GLU A 291 -16.66 2.89 17.98
CA GLU A 291 -15.96 4.07 18.50
C GLU A 291 -15.37 3.81 19.91
N LYS A 292 -16.12 3.09 20.76
CA LYS A 292 -15.64 2.67 22.08
C LYS A 292 -14.41 1.76 22.00
N ASP A 293 -14.32 0.87 21.01
CA ASP A 293 -13.14 0.04 20.82
C ASP A 293 -11.95 0.85 20.31
N ARG A 294 -12.17 1.78 19.37
CA ARG A 294 -11.09 2.65 18.88
C ARG A 294 -10.50 3.56 19.94
N LYS A 295 -11.31 4.00 20.92
CA LYS A 295 -10.82 4.78 22.08
C LYS A 295 -9.81 4.01 22.95
N LYS A 296 -9.72 2.68 22.83
CA LYS A 296 -8.69 1.88 23.52
C LYS A 296 -7.31 1.97 22.84
N GLY A 297 -7.23 2.51 21.63
CA GLY A 297 -5.99 2.64 20.86
C GLY A 297 -5.65 1.39 20.03
N GLN A 298 -4.37 1.06 20.00
CA GLN A 298 -3.82 -0.12 19.35
C GLN A 298 -3.82 -1.32 20.32
N ALA A 299 -3.31 -2.47 19.89
CA ALA A 299 -3.15 -3.60 20.81
C ALA A 299 -2.18 -3.22 21.96
N TRP A 300 -2.22 -3.96 23.06
CA TRP A 300 -1.35 -3.83 24.24
C TRP A 300 -1.26 -2.43 24.87
N GLY A 301 -2.28 -1.58 24.67
CA GLY A 301 -2.41 -0.28 25.34
C GLY A 301 -1.66 0.88 24.70
N LEU A 302 -1.07 0.69 23.52
CA LEU A 302 -0.47 1.81 22.77
C LEU A 302 -1.58 2.75 22.28
N LYS A 303 -1.43 4.05 22.55
CA LYS A 303 -2.34 5.08 22.04
C LYS A 303 -2.06 5.35 20.56
N THR A 304 -3.11 5.65 19.80
CA THR A 304 -2.93 6.20 18.44
C THR A 304 -2.22 7.56 18.55
N ILE A 305 -1.17 7.76 17.76
CA ILE A 305 -0.42 9.02 17.71
C ILE A 305 -1.22 10.13 17.02
N ASP A 306 -0.93 11.39 17.35
CA ASP A 306 -1.67 12.56 16.85
C ASP A 306 -1.47 12.79 15.34
N THR A 307 -0.34 12.36 14.79
CA THR A 307 -0.01 12.48 13.37
C THR A 307 -0.71 11.44 12.48
N PHE A 308 -1.36 10.43 13.05
CA PHE A 308 -1.90 9.30 12.30
C PHE A 308 -2.94 9.73 11.26
N HIS A 309 -3.91 10.56 11.65
CA HIS A 309 -4.99 11.02 10.75
C HIS A 309 -4.72 12.37 10.07
N SER A 310 -3.64 13.06 10.46
CA SER A 310 -3.33 14.43 10.02
C SER A 310 -2.12 14.47 9.06
N HIS A 311 -1.09 13.67 9.31
CA HIS A 311 0.06 13.54 8.41
C HIS A 311 -0.26 12.55 7.29
N GLY A 312 0.05 12.98 6.07
CA GLY A 312 -0.21 12.30 4.80
C GLY A 312 0.35 13.13 3.65
N THR A 313 0.57 12.51 2.50
CA THR A 313 1.23 13.15 1.35
C THR A 313 0.33 13.11 0.10
N PRO A 314 0.15 14.21 -0.64
CA PRO A 314 0.86 15.49 -0.54
C PRO A 314 0.52 16.28 0.74
N PRO A 315 1.42 17.18 1.17
CA PRO A 315 1.16 18.08 2.29
C PRO A 315 0.05 19.08 1.94
N VAL A 316 -0.71 19.50 2.95
CA VAL A 316 -1.73 20.56 2.79
C VAL A 316 -1.06 21.92 2.86
N ALA A 317 -1.27 22.76 1.85
CA ALA A 317 -0.69 24.11 1.80
C ALA A 317 -1.01 24.91 3.07
N GLY A 318 0.02 25.50 3.69
CA GLY A 318 -0.11 26.32 4.90
C GLY A 318 -0.23 25.53 6.21
N LYS A 319 -0.14 24.20 6.20
CA LYS A 319 -0.05 23.35 7.40
C LYS A 319 1.29 22.63 7.44
N GLU A 320 2.33 23.28 7.98
CA GLU A 320 3.58 22.57 8.30
C GLU A 320 3.31 21.57 9.43
N HIS A 321 3.53 20.28 9.16
CA HIS A 321 3.57 19.25 10.20
C HIS A 321 5.05 19.09 10.57
N GLY A 322 5.37 19.38 11.83
CA GLY A 322 6.73 19.59 12.30
C GLY A 322 7.69 18.45 11.95
N ARG A 323 8.93 18.84 11.65
CA ARG A 323 10.11 17.98 11.79
C ARG A 323 10.65 18.09 13.22
#